data_AF-A0A1Y4AXB6-F1
#
_entry.id   AF-A0A1Y4AXB6-F1
#
_cell.length_a   1.000
_cell.length_b   1.000
_cell.length_c   1.000
_cell.angle_alpha   90.00
_cell.angle_beta   90.00
_cell.angle_gamma   90.00
#
_symmetry.space_group_name_H-M   'P 1'
#
loop_
_entity.id
_entity.type
_entity.pdbx_description
1 polymer ?
#
loop_
_entity_poly.entity_id
_entity_poly.type
_entity_poly.pdbx_seq_one_letter_code
_entity_poly.pdbx_strand_id
1 'polypeptide(L)' 'MIWLIIDWYDALVLDSIWFCHSKKVRIPGTEDMEEYKDYCFHIKQSCIGMLLGLPACLAVGVITAIL' A
#
# COMPACT_ATOMS: atom_id res chain seq x y z
N MET A 1 0.91 6.13 12.91
CA MET A 1 1.22 7.16 11.88
C MET A 1 2.07 6.60 10.75
N ILE A 2 3.19 5.93 11.05
CA ILE A 2 4.09 5.38 10.01
C ILE A 2 3.34 4.48 9.01
N TRP A 3 2.51 3.56 9.50
CA TRP A 3 1.70 2.67 8.64
C TRP A 3 0.83 3.43 7.63
N LEU A 4 0.10 4.44 8.09
CA LEU A 4 -0.75 5.28 7.25
C LEU A 4 0.07 5.99 6.16
N ILE A 5 1.25 6.52 6.51
CA ILE A 5 2.10 7.23 5.55
C ILE A 5 2.63 6.28 4.48
N ILE A 6 3.12 5.10 4.87
CA ILE A 6 3.73 4.14 3.96
C ILE A 6 2.70 3.62 2.96
N ASP A 7 1.55 3.17 3.44
CA ASP A 7 0.51 2.56 2.60
C ASP A 7 -0.10 3.58 1.60
N TRP A 8 -0.34 4.81 2.03
CA TRP A 8 -0.79 5.86 1.11
C TRP A 8 0.30 6.33 0.15
N TYR A 9 1.56 6.32 0.56
CA TYR A 9 2.68 6.61 -0.34
C TYR A 9 2.80 5.53 -1.41
N ASP A 10 2.65 4.26 -1.04
CA ASP A 10 2.63 3.14 -1.98
C ASP A 10 1.51 3.33 -3.01
N ALA A 11 0.27 3.48 -2.56
CA ALA A 11 -0.89 3.59 -3.46
C ALA A 11 -0.86 4.83 -4.37
N LEU A 12 -0.44 5.99 -3.86
CA LEU A 12 -0.50 7.25 -4.62
C LEU A 12 0.77 7.51 -5.44
N VAL A 13 1.94 7.17 -4.91
CA VAL A 13 3.22 7.52 -5.55
C VAL A 13 3.78 6.31 -6.30
N LEU A 14 3.86 5.15 -5.66
CA LEU A 14 4.45 3.97 -6.29
C LEU A 14 3.47 3.36 -7.30
N ASP A 15 2.28 2.95 -6.86
CA ASP A 15 1.31 2.29 -7.72
C ASP A 15 0.79 3.22 -8.82
N SER A 16 0.26 4.38 -8.43
CA SER A 16 -0.43 5.29 -9.35
C SER A 16 0.51 6.11 -10.24
N ILE A 17 1.62 6.65 -9.71
CA ILE A 17 2.50 7.54 -10.49
C ILE A 17 3.65 6.76 -11.10
N TRP A 18 4.31 5.88 -10.35
CA TRP A 18 5.54 5.26 -10.83
C TRP A 18 5.28 4.02 -11.69
N PHE A 19 4.61 3.01 -11.14
CA PHE A 19 4.39 1.72 -11.80
C PHE A 19 3.41 1.84 -12.98
N CYS A 20 2.33 2.63 -12.86
CA CYS A 20 1.43 2.87 -13.99
C CYS A 20 2.14 3.53 -15.19
N HIS A 21 3.22 4.30 -15.00
CA HIS A 21 3.87 5.06 -16.08
C HIS A 21 5.17 4.46 -16.60
N SER A 22 5.81 3.55 -15.85
CA SER A 22 7.07 2.92 -16.27
C SER A 22 6.96 1.40 -16.29
N LYS A 23 6.96 0.80 -17.49
CA LYS A 23 6.93 -0.67 -17.64
C LYS A 23 8.21 -1.37 -17.17
N LYS A 24 9.33 -0.65 -17.07
CA LYS A 24 10.65 -1.23 -16.72
C LYS A 24 10.77 -1.62 -15.25
N VAL A 25 9.91 -1.04 -14.40
CA VAL A 25 9.94 -1.17 -12.95
C VAL A 25 8.80 -2.04 -12.42
N ARG A 26 7.93 -2.55 -13.32
CA ARG A 26 6.83 -3.44 -12.96
C ARG A 26 7.36 -4.85 -12.73
N ILE A 27 6.92 -5.46 -11.65
CA ILE A 27 7.16 -6.84 -11.29
C ILE A 27 6.13 -7.70 -12.06
N PRO A 28 6.59 -8.73 -12.79
CA PRO A 28 5.70 -9.63 -13.49
C PRO A 28 4.81 -10.43 -12.54
N GLY A 29 3.51 -10.52 -12.84
CA GLY A 29 2.50 -11.19 -12.04
C GLY A 29 1.84 -10.30 -10.98
N THR A 30 2.21 -9.02 -10.90
CA THR A 30 1.62 -8.04 -9.97
C THR A 30 1.29 -6.74 -10.70
N GLU A 31 2.27 -5.87 -10.95
CA GLU A 31 2.02 -4.53 -11.52
C GLU A 31 1.82 -4.53 -13.04
N ASP A 32 2.00 -5.68 -13.69
CA ASP A 32 1.74 -5.89 -15.11
C ASP A 32 0.30 -6.34 -15.42
N MET A 33 -0.52 -6.59 -14.40
CA MET A 33 -1.94 -6.92 -14.55
C MET A 33 -2.75 -5.79 -15.19
N GLU A 34 -3.87 -6.12 -15.83
CA GLU A 34 -4.70 -5.13 -16.52
C GLU A 34 -5.43 -4.21 -15.54
N GLU A 35 -5.91 -4.79 -14.45
CA GLU A 35 -6.57 -4.14 -13.32
C GLU A 35 -5.67 -3.10 -12.64
N TYR A 36 -4.36 -3.30 -12.72
CA TYR A 36 -3.36 -2.40 -12.13
C TYR A 36 -3.32 -1.01 -12.79
N LYS A 37 -3.99 -0.83 -13.94
CA LYS A 37 -4.16 0.49 -14.59
C LYS A 37 -5.31 1.32 -13.99
N ASP A 38 -6.18 0.72 -13.19
CA ASP A 38 -7.29 1.42 -12.56
C ASP A 38 -6.86 2.06 -11.24
N TYR A 39 -6.88 3.39 -11.15
CA TYR A 39 -6.57 4.09 -9.91
C TYR A 39 -7.53 3.73 -8.77
N CYS A 40 -8.79 3.40 -9.07
CA CYS A 40 -9.74 2.96 -8.05
C CYS A 40 -9.35 1.61 -7.43
N PHE A 41 -8.61 0.77 -8.17
CA PHE A 41 -8.07 -0.48 -7.64
C PHE A 41 -7.06 -0.20 -6.53
N HIS A 42 -6.09 0.68 -6.76
CA HIS A 42 -5.06 1.05 -5.76
C HIS A 42 -5.65 1.66 -4.50
N ILE A 43 -6.62 2.56 -4.65
CA ILE A 43 -7.30 3.18 -3.50
C ILE A 43 -8.09 2.13 -2.68
N LYS A 44 -8.75 1.18 -3.34
CA LYS A 44 -9.45 0.09 -2.63
C LYS A 44 -8.47 -0.82 -1.90
N GLN A 45 -7.36 -1.19 -2.53
CA GLN A 45 -6.34 -2.03 -1.89
C GLN A 45 -5.69 -1.33 -0.70
N SER A 46 -5.37 -0.02 -0.80
CA SER A 46 -4.89 0.78 0.32
C SER A 46 -5.89 0.85 1.48
N CYS A 47 -7.19 1.02 1.20
CA CYS A 47 -8.21 0.95 2.26
C CYS A 47 -8.24 -0.40 2.98
N ILE A 48 -8.06 -1.51 2.24
CA ILE A 48 -7.97 -2.85 2.82
C ILE A 48 -6.68 -2.99 3.63
N GLY A 49 -5.55 -2.53 3.10
CA GLY A 49 -4.25 -2.48 3.77
C GLY A 49 -4.31 -1.72 5.10
N MET A 50 -5.02 -0.59 5.14
CA MET A 50 -5.31 0.14 6.37
C MET A 50 -5.98 -0.70 7.43
N LEU A 51 -7.05 -1.41 7.08
CA LEU A 51 -7.77 -2.25 8.04
C LEU A 51 -6.89 -3.40 8.53
N LEU A 52 -6.13 -4.04 7.63
CA LEU A 52 -5.24 -5.15 7.97
C LEU A 52 -4.03 -4.72 8.82
N GLY A 53 -3.59 -3.48 8.72
CA GLY A 53 -2.50 -2.96 9.53
C GLY A 53 -2.89 -2.51 10.94
N LEU A 54 -4.18 -2.33 11.23
CA LEU A 54 -4.64 -1.94 12.58
C LEU A 54 -4.22 -2.96 13.67
N PRO A 55 -4.37 -4.28 13.49
CA PRO A 55 -3.86 -5.28 14.43
C PRO A 55 -2.35 -5.15 14.69
N ALA A 56 -1.54 -4.94 13.65
CA ALA A 56 -0.10 -4.78 13.78
C ALA A 56 0.26 -3.48 14.53
N CYS A 57 -0.40 -2.37 14.19
CA CYS A 57 -0.23 -1.10 14.89
C CYS A 57 -0.61 -1.20 16.37
N LEU A 58 -1.72 -1.89 16.68
CA LEU A 58 -2.15 -2.12 18.05
C LEU A 58 -1.13 -2.96 18.81
N ALA A 59 -0.67 -4.07 18.24
CA ALA A 59 0.33 -4.94 18.87
C ALA A 59 1.62 -4.18 19.19
N VAL A 60 2.17 -3.44 18.22
CA VAL A 60 3.39 -2.63 18.40
C VAL A 60 3.16 -1.53 19.44
N GLY A 61 2.00 -0.85 19.40
CA GLY A 61 1.65 0.18 20.37
C GLY A 61 1.57 -0.35 21.80
N VAL A 62 0.95 -1.53 22.00
CA VAL A 62 0.87 -2.19 23.30
C VAL A 62 2.25 -2.59 23.81
N ILE A 63 3.08 -3.22 22.97
CA ILE A 63 4.44 -3.61 23.35
C ILE A 63 5.26 -2.38 23.76
N THR A 64 5.20 -1.32 22.97
CA THR A 64 5.93 -0.07 23.24
C THR A 64 5.44 0.64 24.50
N ALA A 65 4.18 0.47 24.89
CA ALA A 65 3.64 1.08 26.11
C ALA A 65 4.03 0.32 27.39
N ILE A 66 4.42 -0.95 27.28
CA ILE A 66 4.74 -1.84 28.42
C ILE A 66 6.25 -1.95 28.65
N LEU A 67 7.05 -1.82 27.59
CA LEU A 67 8.52 -1.80 27.64
C LEU A 67 9.05 -0.38 27.90
#